data_AF-A0A966FQL6-F1
#
_entry.id   AF-A0A966FQL6-F1
#
_cell.length_a   1.000
_cell.length_b   1.000
_cell.length_c   1.000
_cell.angle_alpha   90.00
_cell.angle_beta   90.00
_cell.angle_gamma   90.00
#
_symmetry.space_group_name_H-M   'P 1'
#
loop_
_entity.id
_entity.type
_entity.pdbx_description
1 polymer ?
#
loop_
_entity_poly.entity_id
_entity_poly.type
_entity_poly.pdbx_seq_one_letter_code
_entity_poly.pdbx_strand_id
1 'polypeptide(L)' 'EKEFIVAGAEDVEAMKAAKSINYYAKLRNAHIIVGAKASVLIPSRADLSDVKFNSIALAIASKV' A
#
# COMPACT_ATOMS: atom_id res chain seq x y z
N GLU A 1 -12.27 14.21 -6.25
CA GLU A 1 -11.77 13.29 -7.30
C GLU A 1 -10.80 12.29 -6.70
N LYS A 2 -10.50 11.18 -7.40
CA LYS A 2 -9.41 10.29 -6.99
C LYS A 2 -8.16 10.74 -7.72
N GLU A 3 -7.15 11.16 -6.97
CA GLU A 3 -5.86 11.58 -7.51
C GLU A 3 -4.91 10.37 -7.53
N PHE A 4 -4.25 10.12 -8.66
CA PHE A 4 -3.33 9.00 -8.81
C PHE A 4 -1.93 9.52 -9.07
N ILE A 5 -1.00 9.16 -8.19
CA ILE A 5 0.41 9.49 -8.32
C ILE A 5 1.13 8.24 -8.83
N VAL A 6 1.71 8.32 -10.03
CA VAL A 6 2.50 7.24 -10.62
C VAL A 6 3.97 7.51 -10.29
N ALA A 7 4.59 6.62 -9.51
CA ALA A 7 6.04 6.61 -9.35
C ALA A 7 6.68 5.94 -10.60
N GLY A 8 7.79 6.49 -11.09
CA GLY A 8 8.52 5.96 -12.25
C GLY A 8 8.96 4.50 -12.06
N ALA A 9 9.02 3.74 -13.16
CA ALA A 9 8.98 2.28 -13.22
C ALA A 9 10.24 1.51 -12.70
N GLU A 10 11.12 2.13 -11.92
CA GLU A 10 12.45 1.55 -11.62
C GLU A 10 12.71 1.26 -10.14
N ASP A 11 11.88 1.73 -9.22
CA ASP A 11 12.28 1.82 -7.83
C ASP A 11 11.42 0.95 -6.90
N VAL A 12 11.96 -0.21 -6.50
CA VAL A 12 11.57 -0.87 -5.23
C VAL A 12 11.66 0.13 -4.06
N GLU A 13 12.54 1.12 -4.22
CA GLU A 13 12.80 2.27 -3.38
C GLU A 13 11.57 3.15 -3.23
N ALA A 14 10.68 3.25 -4.22
CA ALA A 14 9.44 4.02 -4.12
C ALA A 14 8.49 3.40 -3.08
N MET A 15 8.38 2.07 -3.02
CA MET A 15 7.60 1.39 -1.98
C MET A 15 8.22 1.57 -0.60
N LYS A 16 9.56 1.59 -0.51
CA LYS A 16 10.26 1.92 0.74
C LYS A 16 10.00 3.36 1.16
N ALA A 17 10.06 4.31 0.22
CA ALA A 17 9.78 5.72 0.45
C ALA A 17 8.33 5.96 0.87
N ALA A 18 7.36 5.19 0.36
CA ALA A 18 5.97 5.27 0.78
C ALA A 18 5.76 4.96 2.27
N LYS A 19 6.68 4.23 2.93
CA LYS A 19 6.64 4.04 4.39
C LYS A 19 6.82 5.34 5.18
N SER A 20 7.43 6.37 4.58
CA SER A 20 7.55 7.71 5.18
C SER A 20 6.18 8.34 5.51
N ILE A 21 5.14 7.97 4.76
CA ILE A 21 3.75 8.39 4.99
C ILE A 21 3.28 7.97 6.39
N ASN A 22 3.69 6.78 6.85
CA ASN A 22 3.38 6.30 8.19
C ASN A 22 4.32 6.88 9.23
N TYR A 23 5.64 6.83 8.99
CA TYR A 23 6.61 7.19 10.02
C TYR A 23 6.68 8.69 10.31
N TYR A 24 6.54 9.53 9.28
CA TYR A 24 6.70 10.97 9.41
C TYR A 24 5.38 11.72 9.26
N ALA A 25 4.56 11.37 8.26
CA ALA A 25 3.31 12.08 8.03
C ALA A 25 2.15 11.59 8.91
N LYS A 26 2.27 10.42 9.55
CA LYS A 26 1.24 9.78 10.39
C LYS A 26 -0.13 9.68 9.71
N LEU A 27 -0.14 9.56 8.38
CA LEU A 27 -1.37 9.41 7.60
C LEU A 27 -1.75 7.94 7.52
N ARG A 28 -3.04 7.65 7.45
CA ARG A 28 -3.53 6.29 7.22
C ARG A 28 -3.19 5.86 5.80
N ASN A 29 -2.58 4.69 5.67
CA ASN A 29 -2.29 4.10 4.37
C ASN A 29 -2.64 2.60 4.32
N ALA A 30 -2.58 2.06 3.12
CA ALA A 30 -2.81 0.67 2.75
C ALA A 30 -2.03 0.36 1.47
N HIS A 31 -1.68 -0.90 1.26
CA HIS A 31 -1.01 -1.36 0.05
C HIS A 31 -1.46 -2.77 -0.32
N ILE A 32 -1.72 -2.97 -1.62
CA ILE A 32 -2.02 -4.26 -2.22
C ILE A 32 -1.27 -4.35 -3.57
N ILE A 33 -0.96 -5.55 -4.01
CA ILE A 33 -0.49 -5.81 -5.37
C ILE A 33 -1.73 -6.08 -6.23
N VAL A 34 -1.80 -5.35 -7.35
CA VAL A 34 -2.88 -5.43 -8.36
C VAL A 34 -2.35 -6.06 -9.66
N GLY A 35 -3.25 -6.54 -10.52
CA GLY A 35 -2.91 -7.13 -11.82
C GLY A 35 -2.86 -8.67 -11.84
N ALA A 36 -2.95 -9.32 -10.68
CA ALA A 36 -3.22 -10.76 -10.59
C ALA A 36 -4.73 -11.06 -10.61
N LYS A 37 -5.12 -12.34 -10.67
CA LYS A 37 -6.55 -12.78 -10.62
C LYS A 37 -7.25 -12.43 -9.29
N ALA A 38 -6.49 -12.15 -8.24
CA ALA A 38 -6.99 -11.70 -6.96
C ALA A 38 -6.01 -10.68 -6.37
N SER A 39 -6.49 -9.82 -5.47
CA SER A 39 -5.64 -8.93 -4.68
C SER A 39 -4.61 -9.74 -3.88
N VAL A 40 -3.33 -9.36 -3.96
CA VAL A 40 -2.26 -10.00 -3.20
C VAL A 40 -1.71 -9.05 -2.15
N LEU A 41 -1.59 -9.53 -0.91
CA LEU A 41 -1.02 -8.80 0.21
C LEU A 41 0.33 -9.38 0.62
N ILE A 42 1.37 -8.55 0.64
CA ILE A 42 2.70 -8.91 1.17
C ILE A 42 3.02 -7.94 2.32
N PRO A 43 2.67 -8.29 3.57
CA PRO A 43 2.89 -7.40 4.70
C PRO A 43 4.36 -7.40 5.11
N SER A 44 4.90 -6.22 5.43
CA SER A 44 6.23 -6.09 6.01
C SER A 44 6.19 -6.32 7.52
N ARG A 45 7.27 -6.89 8.08
CA ARG A 45 7.45 -6.97 9.54
C ARG A 45 7.38 -5.60 10.21
N ALA A 46 7.89 -4.57 9.53
CA ALA A 46 7.96 -3.20 10.02
C ALA A 46 6.64 -2.42 9.91
N ASP A 47 5.61 -2.99 9.27
CA ASP A 47 4.31 -2.34 9.17
C ASP A 47 3.58 -2.41 10.51
N LEU A 48 2.94 -1.30 10.86
CA LEU A 48 2.04 -1.20 12.01
C LEU A 48 0.78 -2.06 11.77
N SER A 49 0.10 -2.42 12.86
CA SER A 49 -1.08 -3.30 12.82
C SER A 49 -2.24 -2.70 12.03
N ASP A 50 -2.44 -1.38 12.13
CA ASP A 50 -3.46 -0.63 11.40
C ASP A 50 -3.22 -0.62 9.89
N VAL A 51 -1.96 -0.50 9.45
CA VAL A 51 -1.59 -0.59 8.04
C VAL A 51 -1.95 -1.95 7.47
N LYS A 52 -1.61 -3.03 8.19
CA LYS A 52 -1.97 -4.40 7.79
C LYS A 52 -3.48 -4.58 7.69
N PHE A 53 -4.21 -4.07 8.68
CA PHE A 53 -5.67 -4.12 8.68
C PHE A 53 -6.29 -3.34 7.52
N ASN A 54 -5.83 -2.11 7.28
CA ASN A 54 -6.30 -1.27 6.18
C ASN A 54 -5.98 -1.90 4.81
N SER A 55 -4.83 -2.55 4.66
CA SER A 55 -4.48 -3.30 3.44
C SER A 55 -5.42 -4.49 3.19
N ILE A 56 -5.84 -5.21 4.24
CA ILE A 56 -6.87 -6.27 4.12
C ILE A 56 -8.20 -5.67 3.69
N ALA A 57 -8.63 -4.58 4.35
CA ALA A 57 -9.86 -3.88 3.99
C ALA A 57 -9.81 -3.37 2.53
N LEU A 58 -8.66 -2.85 2.09
CA LEU A 58 -8.44 -2.43 0.72
C LEU A 58 -8.51 -3.61 -0.25
N ALA A 59 -7.97 -4.76 0.09
CA ALA A 59 -8.03 -5.97 -0.74
C ALA A 59 -9.48 -6.45 -0.93
N ILE A 60 -10.31 -6.37 0.12
CA ILE A 60 -11.74 -6.72 0.06
C ILE A 60 -12.53 -5.68 -0.75
N ALA A 61 -12.21 -4.39 -0.58
CA ALA A 61 -12.89 -3.31 -1.29
C ALA A 61 -12.47 -3.21 -2.77
N SER A 62 -11.25 -3.62 -3.10
CA SER A 62 -10.72 -3.66 -4.46
C SER A 62 -11.38 -4.81 -5.21
N LYS A 63 -12.30 -4.47 -6.12
CA LYS A 63 -12.87 -5.41 -7.08
C LYS A 63 -11.81 -5.78 -8.12
N VAL A 64 -10.93 -6.71 -7.76
CA VAL A 64 -10.03 -7.42 -8.69
C VAL A 64 -10.77 -8.64 -9.22
#